data_AF-A0A498Q0D3-F1
#
_entry.id   AF-A0A498Q0D3-F1
#
_cell.length_a   1.000
_cell.length_b   1.000
_cell.length_c   1.000
_cell.angle_alpha   90.00
_cell.angle_beta   90.00
_cell.angle_gamma   90.00
#
_symmetry.space_group_name_H-M   'P 1'
#
loop_
_entity.id
_entity.type
_entity.pdbx_description
1 polymer ?
#
loop_
_entity_poly.entity_id
_entity_poly.type
_entity_poly.pdbx_seq_one_letter_code
_entity_poly.pdbx_strand_id
1 'polypeptide(L)' 'MELATLSWVHWHNTNRLDGYRGDVPPAEFEAAFYAPTRNDQPLVEIL' A
#
# COMPACT_ATOMS: atom_id res chain seq x y z
N MET A 1 23.88 11.08 -4.43
CA MET A 1 23.16 10.96 -3.14
C MET A 1 21.73 10.47 -3.35
N GLU A 2 20.97 11.06 -4.28
CA GLU A 2 19.54 10.73 -4.48
C GLU A 2 19.28 9.29 -5.00
N LEU A 3 20.17 8.76 -5.85
CA LEU A 3 20.00 7.40 -6.40
C LEU A 3 20.04 6.31 -5.32
N ALA A 4 20.89 6.46 -4.29
CA ALA A 4 20.97 5.50 -3.19
C ALA A 4 19.68 5.50 -2.36
N THR A 5 19.09 6.68 -2.14
CA THR A 5 17.79 6.82 -1.47
C THR A 5 16.66 6.20 -2.30
N LEU A 6 16.63 6.45 -3.61
CA LEU A 6 15.62 5.85 -4.50
C LEU A 6 15.74 4.32 -4.54
N SER A 7 16.96 3.78 -4.57
CA SER A 7 17.18 2.34 -4.49
C SER A 7 16.70 1.74 -3.16
N TRP A 8 16.95 2.43 -2.04
CA TRP A 8 16.47 1.99 -0.73
C TRP A 8 14.94 2.02 -0.64
N VAL A 9 14.29 3.10 -1.11
CA VAL A 9 12.83 3.21 -1.14
C VAL A 9 12.22 2.11 -2.00
N HIS A 10 12.82 1.83 -3.17
CA HIS A 10 12.36 0.76 -4.04
C HIS A 10 12.43 -0.59 -3.31
N TRP A 11 13.60 -0.96 -2.77
CA TRP A 11 13.77 -2.21 -2.04
C TRP A 11 12.78 -2.33 -0.86
N HIS A 12 12.62 -1.26 -0.08
CA HIS A 12 11.69 -1.24 1.04
C HIS A 12 10.25 -1.53 0.60
N ASN A 13 9.80 -0.93 -0.51
CA ASN A 13 8.42 -1.04 -0.93
C ASN A 13 8.10 -2.34 -1.68
N THR A 14 9.07 -2.96 -2.36
CA THR A 14 8.83 -4.11 -3.25
C THR A 14 9.47 -5.43 -2.81
N ASN A 15 10.51 -5.39 -1.98
CA ASN A 15 11.30 -6.59 -1.66
C ASN A 15 11.35 -6.90 -0.15
N ARG A 16 11.02 -5.94 0.71
CA ARG A 16 11.01 -6.16 2.16
C ARG A 16 9.75 -6.93 2.54
N LEU A 17 9.93 -8.18 2.96
CA LEU A 17 8.86 -9.02 3.49
C LEU A 17 8.80 -8.86 5.01
N ASP A 18 7.61 -8.65 5.55
CA ASP A 18 7.37 -8.60 6.99
C ASP A 18 6.59 -9.86 7.40
N GLY A 19 7.26 -10.77 8.11
CA GLY A 19 6.68 -12.04 8.54
C GLY A 19 5.47 -11.87 9.47
N TYR A 20 5.33 -10.73 10.14
CA TYR A 20 4.12 -10.42 10.93
C TYR A 20 2.90 -10.10 10.06
N ARG A 21 3.12 -9.65 8.82
CA ARG A 21 2.10 -9.19 7.86
C ARG A 21 1.87 -10.20 6.72
N GLY A 22 2.25 -11.46 6.94
CA GLY A 22 2.03 -12.55 5.97
C GLY A 22 2.95 -12.49 4.76
N ASP A 23 4.18 -11.97 4.90
CA ASP A 23 5.18 -11.89 3.84
C ASP A 23 4.71 -11.07 2.62
N VAL A 24 3.92 -10.01 2.86
CA VAL A 24 3.44 -9.10 1.82
C VAL A 24 4.29 -7.81 1.82
N PRO A 25 4.80 -7.36 0.64
CA PRO A 25 5.50 -6.09 0.55
C PRO A 25 4.64 -4.88 0.96
N PRO A 26 5.25 -3.80 1.49
CA PRO A 26 4.50 -2.62 1.91
C PRO A 26 3.59 -2.03 0.82
N ALA A 27 4.05 -1.98 -0.43
CA ALA A 27 3.25 -1.43 -1.54
C ALA A 27 1.97 -2.23 -1.80
N GLU A 28 2.03 -3.56 -1.70
CA GLU A 28 0.86 -4.43 -1.90
C GLU A 28 -0.10 -4.33 -0.71
N PHE A 29 0.43 -4.28 0.51
CA PHE A 29 -0.38 -4.09 1.70
C PHE A 29 -1.14 -2.76 1.66
N GLU A 30 -0.46 -1.67 1.32
CA GLU A 30 -1.08 -0.34 1.19
C GLU A 30 -2.10 -0.31 0.06
N ALA A 31 -1.80 -0.93 -1.09
CA ALA A 31 -2.75 -1.03 -2.20
C ALA A 31 -4.04 -1.77 -1.81
N ALA A 32 -3.93 -2.85 -1.03
CA ALA A 32 -5.09 -3.57 -0.51
C ALA A 32 -5.85 -2.75 0.55
N PHE A 33 -5.14 -2.03 1.41
CA PHE A 33 -5.73 -1.21 2.47
C PHE A 33 -6.50 0.00 1.92
N TYR A 34 -5.95 0.67 0.91
CA TYR A 34 -6.57 1.82 0.23
C TYR A 34 -7.35 1.42 -1.02
N ALA A 35 -7.53 0.11 -1.27
CA ALA A 35 -8.34 -0.35 -2.38
C ALA A 35 -9.72 0.32 -2.27
N PRO A 36 -10.21 0.99 -3.31
CA PRO A 36 -11.57 1.50 -3.31
C PRO A 36 -12.49 0.32 -3.07
N THR A 37 -13.13 0.26 -1.90
CA THR A 37 -14.29 -0.61 -1.72
C THR A 37 -15.24 -0.18 -2.82
N ARG A 38 -15.54 -1.08 -3.76
CA ARG A 38 -16.53 -0.84 -4.82
C ARG A 38 -17.90 -0.81 -4.15
N ASN A 39 -18.14 0.27 -3.43
CA ASN A 39 -19.39 0.61 -2.80
C ASN A 39 -20.25 1.20 -3.91
N ASP A 40 -21.05 0.36 -4.55
CA ASP A 40 -22.39 0.74 -5.05
C ASP A 40 -23.30 1.15 -3.86
N GLN A 41 -22.75 1.87 -2.88
CA GLN A 41 -23.51 2.45 -1.80
C GLN A 41 -23.72 3.91 -2.19
N PRO A 42 -24.95 4.32 -2.52
CA PRO A 42 -25.22 5.72 -2.80
C PRO A 42 -24.79 6.52 -1.57
N LEU A 43 -23.93 7.50 -1.78
CA LEU A 43 -23.57 8.48 -0.77
C LEU A 43 -24.88 9.09 -0.26
N VAL A 44 -25.32 8.69 0.92
CA VAL A 44 -26.43 9.37 1.60
C VAL A 44 -25.86 10.73 2.00
N GLU A 45 -26.14 11.72 1.17
CA GLU A 45 -25.95 13.11 1.48
C GLU A 45 -26.94 13.43 2.59
N ILE A 46 -26.45 13.51 3.82
CA ILE A 46 -27.23 14.00 4.95
C ILE A 46 -27.26 15.52 4.79
N LEU A 47 -28.39 16.02 4.27
CA LEU A 47 -28.83 17.42 4.34
C LEU A 47 -29.31 17.76 5.75
#